data_AF-A0A6M6JSF1-F1
#
_entry.id   AF-A0A6M6JSF1-F1
#
_cell.length_a   1.000
_cell.length_b   1.000
_cell.length_c   1.000
_cell.angle_alpha   90.00
_cell.angle_beta   90.00
_cell.angle_gamma   90.00
#
_symmetry.space_group_name_H-M   'P 1'
#
loop_
_entity.id
_entity.type
_entity.pdbx_description
1 polymer ?
#
loop_
_entity_poly.entity_id
_entity_poly.type
_entity_poly.pdbx_seq_one_letter_code
_entity_poly.pdbx_strand_id
1 'polypeptide(L)'
;MTARAYVVATATEIPPGGRKIVDVAGRSVGVFNVGGRYFALRNACPHAGGPLCEGVLSGFVSSSAPGRYTYERRGEFLRCPWHQWEFDIRTGRSWVDPVRARVRSYQVGVEPGADLLACGAEPAGRARGPYSAETYPVTRDGEFVVVHV
;
A
#
# COMPACT_ATOMS: atom_id res chain seq x y z
N MET A 1 10.08 -19.41 -8.06
CA MET A 1 10.37 -18.10 -7.44
C MET A 1 9.39 -17.91 -6.30
N THR A 2 9.84 -17.97 -5.06
CA THR A 2 9.00 -17.72 -3.87
C THR A 2 8.63 -16.23 -3.84
N ALA A 3 7.34 -15.94 -3.74
CA ALA A 3 6.86 -14.56 -3.62
C ALA A 3 7.39 -13.96 -2.31
N ARG A 4 8.13 -12.85 -2.40
CA ARG A 4 8.55 -12.09 -1.22
C ARG A 4 7.35 -11.31 -0.68
N ALA A 5 7.03 -11.53 0.59
CA ALA A 5 6.02 -10.77 1.33
C ALA A 5 6.67 -9.60 2.09
N TYR A 6 5.92 -8.52 2.30
CA TYR A 6 6.39 -7.32 3.00
C TYR A 6 5.33 -6.88 4.01
N VAL A 7 5.75 -6.63 5.24
CA VAL A 7 4.90 -6.01 6.27
C VAL A 7 4.83 -4.51 5.98
N VAL A 8 3.62 -3.98 5.82
CA VAL A 8 3.40 -2.58 5.39
C VAL A 8 2.60 -1.74 6.40
N ALA A 9 1.82 -2.40 7.26
CA ALA A 9 1.04 -1.78 8.32
C ALA A 9 0.52 -2.85 9.28
N THR A 10 0.20 -2.44 10.51
CA THR A 10 -0.75 -3.14 11.37
C THR A 10 -2.18 -2.90 10.89
N ALA A 11 -3.11 -3.80 11.23
CA ALA A 11 -4.51 -3.66 10.83
C ALA A 11 -5.16 -2.38 11.41
N THR A 12 -4.74 -1.95 12.59
CA THR A 12 -5.26 -0.75 13.28
C THR A 12 -4.84 0.56 12.62
N GLU A 13 -3.72 0.58 11.89
CA GLU A 13 -3.29 1.74 11.10
C GLU A 13 -4.17 1.98 9.86
N ILE A 14 -4.95 0.98 9.44
CA ILE A 14 -5.85 1.07 8.29
C ILE A 14 -7.24 0.55 8.71
N PRO A 15 -8.00 1.32 9.50
CA PRO A 15 -9.34 0.95 9.94
C PRO A 15 -10.30 0.84 8.75
N PRO A 16 -11.50 0.23 8.90
CA PRO A 16 -12.51 0.18 7.83
C PRO A 16 -12.81 1.57 7.23
N GLY A 17 -12.77 1.66 5.90
CA GLY A 17 -12.88 2.91 5.14
C GLY A 17 -11.56 3.68 5.00
N GLY A 18 -10.52 3.26 5.72
CA GLY A 18 -9.20 3.87 5.68
C GLY A 18 -8.33 3.39 4.52
N ARG A 19 -7.24 4.12 4.30
CA ARG A 19 -6.17 3.75 3.38
C ARG A 19 -4.82 4.18 3.91
N LYS A 20 -3.76 3.52 3.43
CA LYS A 20 -2.36 3.94 3.62
C LYS A 20 -1.61 3.76 2.31
N ILE A 21 -0.77 4.74 1.97
CA ILE A 21 0.14 4.66 0.83
C ILE A 21 1.52 4.35 1.38
N VAL A 22 2.17 3.35 0.80
CA VAL A 22 3.49 2.86 1.22
C VAL A 22 4.39 2.68 0.01
N ASP A 23 5.69 2.88 0.22
CA ASP A 23 6.71 2.52 -0.76
C ASP A 23 7.35 1.19 -0.37
N VAL A 24 7.23 0.19 -1.24
CA VAL A 24 7.70 -1.17 -0.99
C VAL A 24 8.39 -1.73 -2.22
N ALA A 25 9.64 -2.18 -2.05
CA ALA A 25 10.46 -2.74 -3.13
C ALA A 25 10.47 -1.86 -4.41
N GLY A 26 10.66 -0.54 -4.24
CA GLY A 26 10.70 0.44 -5.33
C GLY A 26 9.34 0.74 -5.98
N ARG A 27 8.22 0.41 -5.33
CA ARG A 27 6.86 0.62 -5.85
C ARG A 27 6.01 1.36 -4.83
N SER A 28 5.36 2.43 -5.26
CA SER A 28 4.33 3.09 -4.46
C SER A 28 3.00 2.32 -4.59
N VAL A 29 2.42 1.94 -3.45
CA VAL A 29 1.24 1.07 -3.33
C VAL A 29 0.26 1.68 -2.33
N GLY A 30 -1.00 1.82 -2.72
CA GLY A 30 -2.10 2.13 -1.81
C GLY A 30 -2.75 0.85 -1.29
N VAL A 31 -2.81 0.71 0.03
CA VAL A 31 -3.56 -0.33 0.74
C VAL A 31 -4.85 0.27 1.27
N PHE A 32 -5.97 -0.36 0.96
CA PHE A 32 -7.32 0.10 1.28
C PHE A 32 -8.01 -0.93 2.16
N ASN A 33 -8.77 -0.48 3.16
CA ASN A 33 -9.68 -1.31 3.92
C ASN A 33 -11.12 -0.98 3.52
N VAL A 34 -11.72 -1.85 2.71
CA VAL A 34 -13.09 -1.71 2.23
C VAL A 34 -13.98 -2.62 3.08
N GLY A 35 -14.65 -2.04 4.08
CA GLY A 35 -15.60 -2.75 4.94
C GLY A 35 -14.98 -3.94 5.70
N GLY A 36 -13.73 -3.83 6.14
CA GLY A 36 -12.98 -4.88 6.85
C GLY A 36 -12.15 -5.79 5.94
N ARG A 37 -12.23 -5.63 4.61
CA ARG A 37 -11.46 -6.40 3.64
C ARG A 37 -10.35 -5.55 3.04
N TYR A 38 -9.14 -6.09 2.98
CA TYR A 38 -7.99 -5.37 2.46
C TYR A 38 -7.77 -5.58 0.96
N PHE A 39 -7.41 -4.49 0.28
CA PHE A 39 -7.09 -4.46 -1.14
C PHE A 39 -5.86 -3.58 -1.36
N ALA A 40 -5.00 -3.93 -2.31
CA ALA A 40 -3.85 -3.11 -2.65
C ALA A 40 -3.75 -2.86 -4.16
N LEU A 41 -3.51 -1.60 -4.50
CA LEU A 41 -3.35 -1.11 -5.87
C LEU A 41 -2.04 -0.33 -5.99
N ARG A 42 -1.44 -0.37 -7.19
CA ARG A 42 -0.31 0.52 -7.49
C ARG A 42 -0.76 1.97 -7.45
N ASN A 43 0.01 2.83 -6.79
CA ASN A 43 -0.21 4.28 -6.75
C ASN A 43 0.26 4.95 -8.05
N ALA A 44 -0.20 4.45 -9.19
CA ALA A 44 0.10 4.99 -10.51
C ALA A 44 -1.08 4.70 -11.45
N CYS A 45 -1.75 5.76 -11.90
CA CYS A 45 -2.89 5.65 -12.79
C CYS A 45 -2.43 5.15 -14.17
N PRO A 46 -3.05 4.11 -14.75
CA PRO A 46 -2.66 3.57 -16.05
C PRO A 46 -2.93 4.54 -17.21
N HIS A 47 -3.67 5.63 -16.98
CA HIS A 47 -3.91 6.66 -17.98
C HIS A 47 -2.64 7.48 -18.28
N ALA A 48 -2.13 8.20 -17.27
CA ALA A 48 -1.00 9.13 -17.44
C ALA A 48 0.05 9.04 -16.31
N GLY A 49 -0.05 8.07 -15.42
CA GLY A 49 0.92 7.85 -14.32
C GLY A 49 0.61 8.60 -13.02
N GLY A 50 -0.51 9.33 -12.93
CA GLY A 50 -0.84 10.12 -11.73
C GLY A 50 -0.99 9.32 -10.44
N PRO A 51 -0.90 9.98 -9.26
CA PRO A 51 -0.89 9.35 -7.95
C PRO A 51 -2.30 8.85 -7.59
N LEU A 52 -2.67 7.73 -8.19
CA LEU A 52 -4.04 7.20 -8.16
C LEU A 52 -4.56 7.02 -6.74
N CYS A 53 -3.75 6.49 -5.83
CA CYS A 53 -4.15 6.16 -4.46
C CYS A 53 -4.34 7.38 -3.56
N GLU A 54 -3.90 8.56 -3.99
CA GLU A 54 -4.21 9.84 -3.33
C GLU A 54 -5.60 10.38 -3.73
N GLY A 55 -6.19 9.81 -4.77
CA GLY A 55 -7.47 10.21 -5.35
C GLY A 55 -8.67 10.17 -4.41
N VAL A 56 -9.82 10.66 -4.85
CA VAL A 56 -11.01 10.72 -4.00
C VAL A 56 -11.66 9.34 -3.90
N LEU A 57 -11.94 8.89 -2.66
CA LEU A 57 -12.78 7.71 -2.43
C LEU A 57 -14.25 8.08 -2.67
N SER A 58 -14.92 7.23 -3.42
CA SER A 58 -16.30 7.41 -3.86
C SER A 58 -16.99 6.05 -3.95
N GLY A 59 -18.26 6.05 -4.36
CA GLY A 59 -19.04 4.87 -4.68
C GLY A 59 -19.35 4.78 -6.15
N PHE A 60 -20.06 3.73 -6.51
CA PHE A 60 -20.56 3.53 -7.86
C PHE A 60 -21.79 4.41 -8.10
N VAL A 61 -21.76 5.19 -9.17
CA VAL A 61 -22.93 5.96 -9.62
C VAL A 61 -23.53 5.26 -10.83
N SER A 62 -24.79 4.88 -10.74
CA SER A 62 -25.58 4.37 -11.86
C SER A 62 -26.77 5.29 -12.13
N SER A 63 -27.32 5.25 -13.34
CA SER A 63 -28.48 6.05 -13.71
C SER A 63 -29.41 5.22 -14.58
N SER A 64 -30.70 5.26 -14.27
CA SER A 64 -31.74 4.59 -15.06
C SER A 64 -32.42 5.51 -16.07
N ALA A 65 -32.29 6.83 -15.88
CA ALA A 65 -32.87 7.88 -16.71
C ALA A 65 -32.18 9.22 -16.40
N PRO A 66 -32.15 10.19 -17.35
CA PRO A 66 -31.64 11.53 -17.08
C PRO A 66 -32.25 12.16 -15.83
N GLY A 67 -31.41 12.75 -14.97
CA GLY A 67 -31.83 13.35 -13.69
C GLY A 67 -32.07 12.35 -12.56
N ARG A 68 -32.00 11.02 -12.80
CA ARG A 68 -32.13 9.99 -11.77
C ARG A 68 -30.82 9.22 -11.63
N TYR A 69 -30.22 9.23 -10.45
CA TYR A 69 -29.01 8.49 -10.15
C TYR A 69 -29.15 7.69 -8.86
N THR A 70 -28.48 6.54 -8.82
CA THR A 70 -28.31 5.71 -7.64
C THR A 70 -26.84 5.74 -7.27
N TYR A 71 -26.56 5.94 -5.99
CA TYR A 71 -25.19 5.94 -5.48
C TYR A 71 -25.00 4.78 -4.50
N GLU A 72 -24.22 3.81 -4.95
CA GLU A 72 -24.06 2.50 -4.31
C GLU A 72 -22.58 2.28 -3.96
N ARG A 73 -22.27 1.23 -3.18
CA ARG A 73 -20.87 0.78 -2.96
C ARG A 73 -19.94 1.91 -2.49
N ARG A 74 -20.40 2.73 -1.54
CA ARG A 74 -19.65 3.90 -1.03
C ARG A 74 -18.27 3.47 -0.51
N GLY A 75 -17.22 4.16 -0.97
CA GLY A 75 -15.85 3.89 -0.57
C GLY A 75 -15.18 2.74 -1.33
N GLU A 76 -15.84 2.15 -2.33
CA GLU A 76 -15.27 1.06 -3.16
C GLU A 76 -14.61 1.56 -4.44
N PHE A 77 -14.76 2.85 -4.78
CA PHE A 77 -14.23 3.44 -6.01
C PHE A 77 -13.23 4.56 -5.72
N LEU A 78 -12.21 4.63 -6.57
CA LEU A 78 -11.12 5.58 -6.46
C LEU A 78 -11.04 6.42 -7.73
N ARG A 79 -11.06 7.75 -7.57
CA ARG A 79 -10.99 8.70 -8.69
C ARG A 79 -9.65 9.40 -8.71
N CYS A 80 -8.88 9.20 -9.78
CA CYS A 80 -7.54 9.76 -9.92
C CYS A 80 -7.57 11.30 -9.87
N PRO A 81 -6.69 11.96 -9.10
CA PRO A 81 -6.74 13.42 -8.93
C PRO A 81 -6.49 14.21 -10.22
N TRP A 82 -5.80 13.63 -11.20
CA TRP A 82 -5.48 14.34 -12.44
C TRP A 82 -6.67 14.47 -13.39
N HIS A 83 -7.25 13.35 -13.79
CA HIS A 83 -8.28 13.31 -14.84
C HIS A 83 -9.58 12.65 -14.39
N GLN A 84 -9.71 12.37 -13.09
CA GLN A 84 -10.91 11.80 -12.46
C GLN A 84 -11.32 10.42 -12.98
N TRP A 85 -10.43 9.72 -13.69
CA TRP A 85 -10.66 8.32 -14.09
C TRP A 85 -10.93 7.48 -12.85
N GLU A 86 -12.03 6.73 -12.91
CA GLU A 86 -12.55 5.96 -11.80
C GLU A 86 -12.09 4.50 -11.91
N PHE A 87 -11.73 3.91 -10.77
CA PHE A 87 -11.28 2.54 -10.67
C PHE A 87 -11.96 1.85 -9.48
N ASP A 88 -12.45 0.64 -9.71
CA ASP A 88 -12.94 -0.24 -8.64
C ASP A 88 -11.74 -0.75 -7.83
N ILE A 89 -11.70 -0.46 -6.53
CA ILE A 89 -10.58 -0.79 -5.64
C ILE A 89 -10.36 -2.31 -5.56
N ARG A 90 -11.44 -3.09 -5.64
CA ARG A 90 -11.43 -4.54 -5.44
C ARG A 90 -10.85 -5.28 -6.63
N THR A 91 -11.00 -4.71 -7.83
CA THR A 91 -10.60 -5.36 -9.08
C THR A 91 -9.48 -4.63 -9.83
N GLY A 92 -9.25 -3.36 -9.51
CA GLY A 92 -8.36 -2.43 -10.20
C GLY A 92 -8.85 -1.98 -11.58
N ARG A 93 -10.06 -2.38 -12.01
CA ARG A 93 -10.58 -2.08 -13.35
C ARG A 93 -11.22 -0.69 -13.38
N SER A 94 -11.01 0.04 -14.48
CA SER A 94 -11.78 1.25 -14.74
C SER A 94 -13.15 0.90 -15.33
N TRP A 95 -14.13 1.75 -15.07
CA TRP A 95 -15.43 1.67 -15.77
C TRP A 95 -15.42 2.46 -17.10
N VAL A 96 -14.45 3.38 -17.26
CA VAL A 96 -14.30 4.20 -18.48
C VAL A 96 -13.72 3.38 -19.63
N ASP A 97 -12.72 2.54 -19.35
CA ASP A 97 -12.18 1.54 -20.29
C ASP A 97 -11.90 0.22 -19.54
N PRO A 98 -12.92 -0.65 -19.38
CA PRO A 98 -12.82 -1.85 -18.55
C PRO A 98 -11.96 -2.98 -19.16
N VAL A 99 -11.56 -2.82 -20.43
CA VAL A 99 -10.75 -3.79 -21.17
C VAL A 99 -9.27 -3.44 -21.10
N ARG A 100 -8.91 -2.17 -21.34
CA ARG A 100 -7.50 -1.74 -21.45
C ARG A 100 -6.99 -1.05 -20.20
N ALA A 101 -7.85 -0.41 -19.42
CA ALA A 101 -7.42 0.34 -18.23
C ALA A 101 -7.63 -0.47 -16.95
N ARG A 102 -6.59 -1.20 -16.56
CA ARG A 102 -6.52 -1.93 -15.30
C ARG A 102 -5.28 -1.56 -14.51
N VAL A 103 -5.50 -1.12 -13.27
CA VAL A 103 -4.46 -0.85 -12.29
C VAL A 103 -3.89 -2.18 -11.80
N ARG A 104 -2.57 -2.24 -11.65
CA ARG A 104 -1.90 -3.40 -11.06
C ARG A 104 -2.39 -3.57 -9.61
N SER A 105 -3.01 -4.72 -9.32
CA SER A 105 -3.39 -5.14 -7.97
C SER A 105 -2.32 -6.03 -7.35
N TYR A 106 -2.20 -5.99 -6.03
CA TYR A 106 -1.30 -6.85 -5.25
C TYR A 106 -2.11 -7.74 -4.32
N GLN A 107 -1.62 -8.96 -4.07
CA GLN A 107 -2.21 -9.84 -3.06
C GLN A 107 -1.97 -9.24 -1.67
N VAL A 108 -3.00 -9.25 -0.83
CA VAL A 108 -2.94 -8.75 0.54
C VAL A 108 -3.52 -9.82 1.45
N GLY A 109 -2.80 -10.13 2.52
CA GLY A 109 -3.24 -11.01 3.59
C GLY A 109 -3.05 -10.33 4.93
N VAL A 110 -3.80 -10.81 5.93
CA VAL A 110 -3.57 -10.47 7.34
C VAL A 110 -3.09 -11.75 8.00
N GLU A 111 -1.84 -11.75 8.43
CA GLU A 111 -1.21 -12.89 9.10
C GLU A 111 -0.95 -12.55 10.58
N PRO A 112 -0.91 -13.54 11.47
CA PRO A 112 -0.44 -13.35 12.84
C PRO A 112 0.98 -12.76 12.83
N GLY A 113 1.18 -11.63 13.52
CA GLY A 113 2.45 -10.91 13.51
C GLY A 113 3.64 -11.74 14.00
N ALA A 114 3.42 -12.75 14.86
CA ALA A 114 4.47 -13.61 15.40
C ALA A 114 5.22 -14.40 14.31
N ASP A 115 4.52 -14.89 13.29
CA ASP A 115 5.12 -15.73 12.24
C ASP A 115 5.87 -14.91 11.18
N LEU A 116 5.50 -13.63 11.01
CA LEU A 116 6.18 -12.70 10.09
C LEU A 116 7.40 -12.01 10.74
N LEU A 117 7.38 -11.84 12.06
CA LEU A 117 8.50 -11.29 12.85
C LEU A 117 9.61 -12.34 13.06
N ALA A 118 9.31 -13.64 13.01
CA ALA A 118 10.28 -14.72 13.15
C ALA A 118 11.35 -14.77 12.02
N CYS A 119 11.10 -14.09 10.89
CA CYS A 119 12.04 -14.02 9.76
C CYS A 119 13.08 -12.87 9.85
N GLY A 120 13.29 -12.28 11.03
CA GLY A 120 14.37 -11.29 11.26
C GLY A 120 13.96 -10.02 12.03
N ALA A 121 12.92 -10.07 12.87
CA ALA A 121 12.60 -8.96 13.76
C ALA A 121 13.45 -9.01 15.04
N GLU A 122 14.05 -7.87 15.38
CA GLU A 122 14.64 -7.63 16.69
C GLU A 122 13.51 -7.23 17.68
N PRO A 123 13.74 -7.36 19.00
CA PRO A 123 12.75 -6.94 19.99
C PRO A 123 12.29 -5.48 19.78
N ALA A 124 11.05 -5.19 20.18
CA ALA A 124 10.37 -3.87 20.07
C ALA A 124 9.87 -3.47 18.67
N GLY A 125 9.53 -4.43 17.80
CA GLY A 125 8.79 -4.15 16.56
C GLY A 125 9.61 -3.45 15.48
N ARG A 126 10.94 -3.57 15.55
CA ARG A 126 11.86 -3.01 14.55
C ARG A 126 12.29 -4.11 13.58
N ALA A 127 12.06 -3.86 12.29
CA ALA A 127 12.64 -4.68 11.23
C ALA A 127 14.01 -4.11 10.86
N ARG A 128 15.01 -4.99 10.68
CA ARG A 128 16.33 -4.57 10.20
C ARG A 128 16.21 -4.05 8.77
N GLY A 129 16.67 -2.82 8.54
CA GLY A 129 16.72 -2.22 7.20
C GLY A 129 17.73 -2.94 6.29
N PRO A 130 17.66 -2.75 4.96
CA PRO A 130 18.55 -3.43 4.01
C PRO A 130 19.99 -2.89 4.02
N TYR A 131 20.22 -1.76 4.68
CA TYR A 131 21.54 -1.12 4.80
C TYR A 131 22.09 -1.40 6.20
N SER A 132 23.28 -2.00 6.25
CA SER A 132 24.10 -2.03 7.46
C SER A 132 25.18 -0.97 7.29
N ALA A 133 25.34 -0.09 8.27
CA ALA A 133 26.55 0.71 8.36
C ALA A 133 27.73 -0.24 8.57
N GLU A 134 28.86 0.05 7.91
CA GLU A 134 30.11 -0.60 8.24
C GLU A 134 30.50 -0.19 9.66
N THR A 135 30.80 -1.17 10.50
CA THR A 135 31.16 -0.93 11.90
C THR A 135 32.57 -1.44 12.13
N TYR A 136 33.38 -0.59 12.75
CA TYR A 136 34.75 -0.90 13.16
C TYR A 136 34.77 -1.19 14.66
N PRO A 137 35.45 -2.25 15.12
CA PRO A 137 35.60 -2.48 16.54
C PRO A 137 36.33 -1.29 17.18
N VAL A 138 35.80 -0.83 18.32
CA VAL A 138 36.37 0.29 19.08
C VAL A 138 36.78 -0.23 20.45
N THR A 139 38.05 -0.03 20.79
CA THR A 139 38.59 -0.39 22.11
C THR A 139 39.00 0.87 22.87
N ARG A 140 38.85 0.84 24.20
CA ARG A 140 39.34 1.88 25.09
C ARG A 140 40.66 1.43 25.71
N ASP A 141 41.72 2.20 25.50
CA ASP A 141 43.01 2.03 26.17
C ASP A 141 43.33 3.28 26.99
N GLY A 142 43.16 3.20 28.31
CA GLY A 142 43.25 4.34 29.21
C GLY A 142 42.24 5.45 28.89
N GLU A 143 42.75 6.64 28.54
CA GLU A 143 41.94 7.81 28.16
C GLU A 143 41.63 7.90 26.67
N PHE A 144 42.22 7.03 25.84
CA PHE A 144 42.08 7.10 24.39
C PHE A 144 41.05 6.10 23.85
N VAL A 145 40.32 6.54 22.83
CA VAL A 145 39.36 5.73 22.07
C VAL A 145 40.00 5.38 20.73
N VAL A 146 40.22 4.10 20.48
CA VAL A 146 40.91 3.60 19.29
C VAL A 146 39.93 2.85 18.41
N VAL A 147 39.86 3.25 17.14
CA VAL A 147 39.01 2.63 16.10
C VAL A 147 39.89 1.75 15.22
N HIS A 148 39.54 0.48 15.08
CA HIS A 148 40.28 -0.49 14.26
C HIS A 148 39.60 -0.64 12.90
N VAL A 149 40.21 -0.08 11.85
CA VAL A 149 39.71 -0.14 10.47
C VAL A 149 40.17 -1.39 9.72
#